data_AF-A0A085JMH9-F1
#
_entry.id   AF-A0A085JMH9-F1
#
_cell.length_a   1.000
_cell.length_b   1.000
_cell.length_c   1.000
_cell.angle_alpha   90.00
_cell.angle_beta   90.00
_cell.angle_gamma   90.00
#
_symmetry.space_group_name_H-M   'P 1'
#
loop_
_entity.id
_entity.type
_entity.pdbx_description
1 polymer ?
#
loop_
_entity_poly.entity_id
_entity_poly.type
_entity_poly.pdbx_seq_one_letter_code
_entity_poly.pdbx_strand_id
1 'polypeptide(L)'
;MTSGIFRVTKQAGLLLTTLFIVFQLSGCGDKEAESRQAFSNFLQNTVMRSSSQLPTLSESQKKSFGSFTGDYAILYGFSQQLNRAMNDGVRPVTDELSAIRVPADYLSHRDPLRQAAGALNVVTQQVQNARNLADSSRTSIKLPADLQKTYDEAYAKVVTQPAETVLPLLPQLQTLAQAVVDTGDFLQAQNNNVSFAGNSVQLSSQDQVKQYNALMSQITSAAPVLNQLQPLLSNHQ
;
A
#
# COMPACT_ATOMS: atom_id res chain seq x y z
N MET A 1 -69.67 -50.27 -46.45
CA MET A 1 -69.62 -50.49 -47.91
C MET A 1 -68.80 -49.35 -48.52
N THR A 2 -68.10 -49.64 -49.61
CA THR A 2 -67.27 -48.75 -50.48
C THR A 2 -65.96 -48.21 -49.88
N SER A 3 -64.82 -48.88 -50.08
CA SER A 3 -63.83 -48.74 -51.20
C SER A 3 -62.76 -47.68 -50.84
N GLY A 4 -61.49 -48.03 -50.54
CA GLY A 4 -60.44 -48.41 -51.51
C GLY A 4 -59.87 -47.13 -52.15
N ILE A 5 -58.58 -46.79 -52.05
CA ILE A 5 -57.49 -47.33 -52.90
C ILE A 5 -56.14 -46.81 -52.37
N PHE A 6 -55.18 -47.73 -52.24
CA PHE A 6 -53.74 -47.54 -52.09
C PHE A 6 -53.12 -46.86 -53.31
N ARG A 7 -52.13 -45.97 -53.13
CA ARG A 7 -50.90 -45.98 -53.94
C ARG A 7 -49.68 -45.59 -53.10
N VAL A 8 -48.86 -46.61 -52.89
CA VAL A 8 -47.48 -46.56 -52.41
C VAL A 8 -46.59 -46.13 -53.56
N THR A 9 -45.72 -45.15 -53.33
CA THR A 9 -44.50 -44.94 -54.12
C THR A 9 -43.31 -44.96 -53.17
N LYS A 10 -42.50 -46.03 -53.30
CA LYS A 10 -41.18 -46.20 -52.69
C LYS A 10 -40.14 -45.47 -53.53
N GLN A 11 -39.31 -44.65 -52.90
CA GLN A 11 -37.91 -44.40 -53.25
C GLN A 11 -37.20 -44.18 -51.91
N ALA A 12 -36.54 -45.16 -51.30
CA ALA A 12 -35.22 -45.71 -51.64
C ALA A 12 -34.16 -44.58 -51.80
N GLY A 13 -33.58 -44.18 -50.68
CA GLY A 13 -32.49 -43.19 -50.60
C GLY A 13 -31.82 -43.29 -49.23
N LEU A 14 -31.02 -44.34 -49.08
CA LEU A 14 -30.20 -44.69 -47.93
C LEU A 14 -28.94 -43.78 -47.88
N LEU A 15 -28.51 -43.43 -46.66
CA LEU A 15 -27.16 -42.96 -46.26
C LEU A 15 -26.68 -41.57 -46.71
N LEU A 16 -26.60 -40.64 -45.75
CA LEU A 16 -25.34 -40.06 -45.24
C LEU A 16 -25.67 -38.95 -44.23
N THR A 17 -25.81 -39.32 -42.96
CA THR A 17 -25.69 -38.40 -41.83
C THR A 17 -24.28 -37.83 -41.81
N THR A 18 -24.09 -36.64 -42.36
CA THR A 18 -22.89 -35.82 -42.13
C THR A 18 -22.94 -35.32 -40.68
N LEU A 19 -22.48 -36.17 -39.78
CA LEU A 19 -22.10 -35.78 -38.43
C LEU A 19 -20.87 -34.87 -38.57
N PHE A 20 -21.10 -33.56 -38.65
CA PHE A 20 -20.05 -32.59 -38.36
C PHE A 20 -19.76 -32.70 -36.87
N ILE A 21 -18.87 -33.64 -36.52
CA ILE A 21 -18.16 -33.65 -35.25
C ILE A 21 -17.35 -32.36 -35.25
N VAL A 22 -17.91 -31.31 -34.65
CA VAL A 22 -17.09 -30.20 -34.16
C VAL A 22 -16.15 -30.85 -33.16
N PHE A 23 -14.91 -31.08 -33.57
CA PHE A 23 -13.80 -31.26 -32.66
C PHE A 23 -13.76 -29.98 -31.83
N GLN A 24 -14.50 -29.96 -30.72
CA GLN A 24 -14.16 -29.14 -29.57
C GLN A 24 -12.82 -29.70 -29.13
N LEU A 25 -11.76 -29.14 -29.70
CA LEU A 25 -10.45 -29.17 -29.09
C LEU A 25 -10.64 -28.54 -27.72
N SER A 26 -10.96 -29.36 -26.71
CA SER A 26 -10.74 -29.04 -25.30
C SER A 26 -9.23 -28.98 -25.08
N GLY A 27 -8.59 -28.06 -25.79
CA GLY A 27 -7.21 -27.70 -25.66
C GLY A 27 -7.08 -26.83 -24.41
N CYS A 28 -5.90 -26.84 -23.83
CA CYS A 28 -5.51 -26.10 -22.63
C CYS A 28 -5.75 -24.56 -22.64
N GLY A 29 -6.38 -24.01 -23.70
CA GLY A 29 -6.60 -22.57 -23.90
C GLY A 29 -7.78 -21.97 -23.15
N ASP A 30 -8.88 -22.71 -22.94
CA ASP A 30 -10.05 -22.17 -22.21
C ASP A 30 -9.71 -21.82 -20.76
N LYS A 31 -8.94 -22.71 -20.09
CA LYS A 31 -8.55 -22.49 -18.70
C LYS A 31 -7.60 -21.31 -18.52
N GLU A 32 -6.71 -21.06 -19.46
CA GLU A 32 -5.79 -19.93 -19.40
C GLU A 32 -6.52 -18.61 -19.63
N ALA A 33 -7.41 -18.56 -20.63
CA ALA A 33 -8.25 -17.39 -20.91
C ALA A 33 -9.17 -17.06 -19.73
N GLU A 34 -9.84 -18.07 -19.16
CA GLU A 34 -10.66 -17.92 -17.95
C GLU A 34 -9.84 -17.42 -16.75
N SER A 35 -8.64 -17.98 -16.54
CA SER A 35 -7.77 -17.58 -15.41
C SER A 35 -7.32 -16.13 -15.54
N ARG A 36 -6.98 -15.72 -16.76
CA ARG A 36 -6.58 -14.36 -17.08
C ARG A 36 -7.71 -13.37 -16.88
N GLN A 37 -8.92 -13.71 -17.32
CA GLN A 37 -10.11 -12.89 -17.12
C GLN A 37 -10.46 -12.77 -15.64
N ALA A 38 -10.44 -13.89 -14.90
CA ALA A 38 -10.69 -13.90 -13.45
C ALA A 38 -9.68 -13.01 -12.69
N PHE A 39 -8.39 -13.12 -13.03
CA PHE A 39 -7.35 -12.32 -12.42
C PHE A 39 -7.46 -10.84 -12.79
N SER A 40 -7.66 -10.51 -14.07
CA SER A 40 -7.88 -9.12 -14.53
C SER A 40 -9.07 -8.48 -13.82
N ASN A 41 -10.20 -9.19 -13.73
CA ASN A 41 -11.39 -8.74 -13.01
C ASN A 41 -11.08 -8.51 -11.53
N PHE A 42 -10.31 -9.38 -10.90
CA PHE A 42 -9.91 -9.22 -9.50
C PHE A 42 -9.01 -7.99 -9.30
N LEU A 43 -8.02 -7.78 -10.17
CA LEU A 43 -7.18 -6.59 -10.14
C LEU A 43 -8.03 -5.30 -10.24
N GLN A 44 -8.93 -5.23 -11.22
CA GLN A 44 -9.76 -4.04 -11.44
C GLN A 44 -10.77 -3.79 -10.33
N ASN A 45 -11.38 -4.86 -9.79
CA ASN A 45 -12.48 -4.72 -8.84
C ASN A 45 -12.06 -4.72 -7.38
N THR A 46 -10.87 -5.25 -7.06
CA THR A 46 -10.39 -5.41 -5.69
C THR A 46 -9.13 -4.57 -5.48
N VAL A 47 -8.07 -4.86 -6.24
CA VAL A 47 -6.75 -4.21 -6.06
C VAL A 47 -6.79 -2.74 -6.46
N MET A 48 -7.47 -2.38 -7.55
CA MET A 48 -7.62 -0.99 -7.94
C MET A 48 -8.57 -0.21 -7.04
N ARG A 49 -9.40 -0.87 -6.21
CA ARG A 49 -10.26 -0.19 -5.23
C ARG A 49 -9.56 0.05 -3.90
N SER A 50 -8.72 -0.88 -3.46
CA SER A 50 -7.93 -0.77 -2.23
C SER A 50 -6.46 -1.05 -2.55
N SER A 51 -5.57 -0.07 -2.36
CA SER A 51 -4.13 -0.23 -2.61
C SER A 51 -3.31 -0.47 -1.35
N SER A 52 -3.81 -0.08 -0.17
CA SER A 52 -3.11 -0.25 1.11
C SER A 52 -3.39 -1.61 1.73
N GLN A 53 -4.65 -2.07 1.76
CA GLN A 53 -5.04 -3.34 2.35
C GLN A 53 -5.50 -4.30 1.25
N LEU A 54 -4.55 -5.09 0.75
CA LEU A 54 -4.82 -6.14 -0.22
C LEU A 54 -5.25 -7.43 0.49
N PRO A 55 -6.32 -8.11 0.03
CA PRO A 55 -6.78 -9.33 0.68
C PRO A 55 -5.90 -10.53 0.35
N THR A 56 -5.82 -11.50 1.27
CA THR A 56 -5.28 -12.82 0.95
C THR A 56 -6.18 -13.53 -0.05
N LEU A 57 -5.60 -14.23 -1.03
CA LEU A 57 -6.39 -15.04 -1.96
C LEU A 57 -6.98 -16.27 -1.26
N SER A 58 -8.27 -16.52 -1.47
CA SER A 58 -8.92 -17.76 -1.08
C SER A 58 -8.40 -18.94 -1.90
N GLU A 59 -8.66 -20.18 -1.46
CA GLU A 59 -8.31 -21.37 -2.26
C GLU A 59 -9.03 -21.41 -3.62
N SER A 60 -10.27 -20.91 -3.68
CA SER A 60 -11.01 -20.82 -4.94
C SER A 60 -10.38 -19.80 -5.91
N GLN A 61 -9.94 -18.64 -5.42
CA GLN A 61 -9.18 -17.67 -6.20
C GLN A 61 -7.81 -18.24 -6.62
N LYS A 62 -7.13 -18.91 -5.67
CA LYS A 62 -6.01 -19.84 -5.84
C LYS A 62 -6.07 -20.58 -7.17
N LYS A 63 -7.09 -21.44 -7.21
CA LYS A 63 -7.38 -22.34 -8.32
C LYS A 63 -7.81 -21.60 -9.59
N SER A 64 -8.60 -20.54 -9.45
CA SER A 64 -9.12 -19.77 -10.58
C SER A 64 -8.05 -18.92 -11.28
N PHE A 65 -7.03 -18.44 -10.56
CA PHE A 65 -5.99 -17.58 -11.15
C PHE A 65 -4.84 -18.39 -11.75
N GLY A 66 -4.66 -19.64 -11.30
CA GLY A 66 -3.60 -20.50 -11.79
C GLY A 66 -2.22 -19.86 -11.61
N SER A 67 -1.48 -19.71 -12.71
CA SER A 67 -0.12 -19.14 -12.71
C SER A 67 -0.05 -17.69 -12.23
N PHE A 68 -1.13 -16.91 -12.38
CA PHE A 68 -1.16 -15.49 -11.98
C PHE A 68 -1.18 -15.28 -10.44
N THR A 69 -1.33 -16.36 -9.67
CA THR A 69 -1.21 -16.32 -8.21
C THR A 69 0.15 -15.78 -7.75
N GLY A 70 1.22 -16.15 -8.46
CA GLY A 70 2.57 -15.65 -8.18
C GLY A 70 2.71 -14.16 -8.46
N ASP A 71 2.08 -13.68 -9.55
CA ASP A 71 2.11 -12.27 -9.92
C ASP A 71 1.38 -11.42 -8.87
N TYR A 72 0.23 -11.89 -8.38
CA TYR A 72 -0.45 -11.24 -7.27
C TYR A 72 0.38 -11.18 -5.99
N ALA A 73 1.15 -12.23 -5.69
CA ALA A 73 1.96 -12.30 -4.48
C ALA A 73 3.01 -11.19 -4.40
N ILE A 74 3.44 -10.63 -5.53
CA ILE A 74 4.35 -9.48 -5.58
C ILE A 74 3.64 -8.22 -5.05
N LEU A 75 2.45 -7.92 -5.56
CA LEU A 75 1.63 -6.78 -5.11
C LEU A 75 1.28 -6.91 -3.63
N TYR A 76 0.77 -8.09 -3.24
CA TYR A 76 0.40 -8.39 -1.86
C TYR A 76 1.62 -8.31 -0.93
N GLY A 77 2.75 -8.89 -1.33
CA GLY A 77 3.98 -8.90 -0.54
C GLY A 77 4.52 -7.49 -0.25
N PHE A 78 4.51 -6.60 -1.24
CA PHE A 78 4.88 -5.20 -1.05
C PHE A 78 3.90 -4.49 -0.10
N SER A 79 2.59 -4.58 -0.37
CA SER A 79 1.55 -3.96 0.46
C SER A 79 1.69 -4.36 1.94
N GLN A 80 1.92 -5.65 2.21
CA GLN A 80 2.10 -6.14 3.58
C GLN A 80 3.41 -5.67 4.24
N GLN A 81 4.48 -5.48 3.48
CA GLN A 81 5.73 -4.94 4.03
C GLN A 81 5.60 -3.45 4.32
N LEU A 82 4.99 -2.69 3.40
CA LEU A 82 4.74 -1.27 3.60
C LEU A 82 3.82 -1.02 4.80
N ASN A 83 2.71 -1.76 4.91
CA ASN A 83 1.77 -1.65 6.03
C ASN A 83 2.46 -1.87 7.39
N ARG A 84 3.32 -2.88 7.49
CA ARG A 84 4.11 -3.15 8.70
C ARG A 84 5.08 -2.02 9.00
N ALA A 85 5.83 -1.56 8.00
CA ALA A 85 6.77 -0.46 8.16
C ALA A 85 6.07 0.84 8.64
N MET A 86 4.88 1.14 8.11
CA MET A 86 4.07 2.28 8.52
C MET A 86 3.53 2.12 9.96
N ASN A 87 2.97 0.96 10.29
CA ASN A 87 2.36 0.71 11.61
C ASN A 87 3.39 0.60 12.74
N ASP A 88 4.51 -0.07 12.48
CA ASP A 88 5.49 -0.38 13.53
C ASP A 88 6.54 0.74 13.68
N GLY A 89 6.78 1.52 12.63
CA GLY A 89 7.88 2.49 12.62
C GLY A 89 7.47 3.95 12.40
N VAL A 90 6.41 4.23 11.63
CA VAL A 90 5.94 5.61 11.39
C VAL A 90 4.92 6.03 12.45
N ARG A 91 3.93 5.17 12.71
CA ARG A 91 2.81 5.47 13.61
C ARG A 91 3.25 5.85 15.03
N PRO A 92 4.20 5.15 15.69
CA PRO A 92 4.65 5.54 17.04
C PRO A 92 5.21 6.97 17.07
N VAL A 93 5.96 7.37 16.04
CA VAL A 93 6.52 8.72 15.95
C VAL A 93 5.40 9.76 15.78
N THR A 94 4.44 9.49 14.91
CA THR A 94 3.32 10.42 14.71
C THR A 94 2.42 10.51 15.92
N ASP A 95 2.22 9.40 16.65
CA ASP A 95 1.41 9.35 17.87
C ASP A 95 2.07 10.21 18.97
N GLU A 96 3.38 10.06 19.19
CA GLU A 96 4.15 10.89 20.15
C GLU A 96 4.15 12.38 19.76
N LEU A 97 4.39 12.71 18.49
CA LEU A 97 4.32 14.09 18.00
C LEU A 97 2.91 14.68 18.18
N SER A 98 1.90 13.86 17.94
CA SER A 98 0.50 14.24 18.12
C SER A 98 0.07 14.27 19.58
N ALA A 99 0.87 13.86 20.56
CA ALA A 99 0.54 13.98 21.97
C ALA A 99 0.94 15.35 22.54
N ILE A 100 1.90 16.02 21.90
CA ILE A 100 2.38 17.34 22.31
C ILE A 100 1.31 18.40 22.01
N ARG A 101 0.84 19.10 23.04
CA ARG A 101 -0.21 20.13 22.98
C ARG A 101 0.27 21.46 23.55
N VAL A 102 1.07 21.42 24.60
CA VAL A 102 1.63 22.59 25.27
C VAL A 102 3.14 22.46 25.41
N PRO A 103 3.88 23.56 25.63
CA PRO A 103 5.34 23.49 25.71
C PRO A 103 5.89 22.60 26.82
N ALA A 104 5.14 22.38 27.90
CA ALA A 104 5.56 21.45 28.95
C ALA A 104 5.65 20.00 28.44
N ASP A 105 4.85 19.64 27.42
CA ASP A 105 4.80 18.28 26.86
C ASP A 105 6.10 17.90 26.12
N TYR A 106 6.87 18.89 25.64
CA TYR A 106 8.18 18.63 25.05
C TYR A 106 9.10 17.86 26.01
N LEU A 107 8.99 18.10 27.32
CA LEU A 107 9.79 17.42 28.34
C LEU A 107 9.36 15.96 28.52
N SER A 108 8.05 15.69 28.53
CA SER A 108 7.52 14.34 28.77
C SER A 108 7.63 13.43 27.54
N HIS A 109 7.55 14.00 26.33
CA HIS A 109 7.56 13.23 25.08
C HIS A 109 8.94 13.12 24.41
N ARG A 110 9.95 13.88 24.85
CA ARG A 110 11.31 13.85 24.26
C ARG A 110 11.90 12.44 24.17
N ASP A 111 11.91 11.72 25.29
CA ASP A 111 12.57 10.41 25.34
C ASP A 111 11.79 9.31 24.59
N PRO A 112 10.46 9.17 24.77
CA PRO A 112 9.65 8.29 23.94
C PRO A 112 9.78 8.60 22.44
N LEU A 113 9.74 9.89 22.06
CA LEU A 113 9.88 10.31 20.67
C LEU A 113 11.26 9.97 20.10
N ARG A 114 12.34 10.17 20.85
CA ARG A 114 13.69 9.77 20.43
C ARG A 114 13.75 8.26 20.17
N GLN A 115 13.17 7.46 21.06
CA GLN A 115 13.14 6.01 20.91
C GLN A 115 12.36 5.61 19.65
N ALA A 116 11.17 6.17 19.44
CA ALA A 116 10.35 5.91 18.27
C ALA A 116 11.06 6.34 16.97
N ALA A 117 11.66 7.54 16.95
CA ALA A 117 12.34 8.09 15.78
C ALA A 117 13.59 7.29 15.37
N GLY A 118 14.22 6.59 16.32
CA GLY A 118 15.36 5.71 16.04
C GLY A 118 15.05 4.58 15.04
N ALA A 119 13.77 4.20 14.89
CA ALA A 119 13.35 3.17 13.95
C ALA A 119 13.16 3.69 12.50
N LEU A 120 13.07 5.00 12.27
CA LEU A 120 12.72 5.57 10.95
C LEU A 120 13.75 5.26 9.85
N ASN A 121 15.03 5.14 10.22
CA ASN A 121 16.07 4.71 9.27
C ASN A 121 15.83 3.26 8.81
N VAL A 122 15.40 2.39 9.72
CA VAL A 122 15.08 0.99 9.40
C VAL A 122 13.84 0.92 8.50
N VAL A 123 12.80 1.71 8.80
CA VAL A 123 11.60 1.85 7.95
C VAL A 123 11.99 2.26 6.52
N THR A 124 12.87 3.26 6.39
CA THR A 124 13.34 3.74 5.08
C THR A 124 13.95 2.59 4.28
N GLN A 125 14.84 1.81 4.90
CA GLN A 125 15.48 0.66 4.25
C GLN A 125 14.48 -0.46 3.93
N GLN A 126 13.53 -0.74 4.82
CA GLN A 126 12.51 -1.75 4.58
C GLN A 126 11.64 -1.41 3.35
N VAL A 127 11.18 -0.15 3.24
CA VAL A 127 10.38 0.29 2.10
C VAL A 127 11.18 0.25 0.79
N GLN A 128 12.44 0.68 0.81
CA GLN A 128 13.32 0.59 -0.35
C GLN A 128 13.56 -0.86 -0.80
N ASN A 129 13.86 -1.75 0.14
CA ASN A 129 14.08 -3.17 -0.14
C ASN A 129 12.81 -3.84 -0.69
N ALA A 130 11.65 -3.54 -0.11
CA ALA A 130 10.36 -4.05 -0.57
C ALA A 130 10.08 -3.59 -2.02
N ARG A 131 10.33 -2.30 -2.32
CA ARG A 131 10.20 -1.75 -3.68
C ARG A 131 11.15 -2.44 -4.65
N ASN A 132 12.43 -2.53 -4.31
CA ASN A 132 13.45 -3.14 -5.19
C ASN A 132 13.13 -4.61 -5.50
N LEU A 133 12.64 -5.36 -4.51
CA LEU A 133 12.20 -6.74 -4.69
C LEU A 133 10.99 -6.81 -5.63
N ALA A 134 10.00 -5.94 -5.45
CA ALA A 134 8.82 -5.88 -6.30
C ALA A 134 9.20 -5.49 -7.74
N ASP A 135 10.08 -4.51 -7.93
CA ASP A 135 10.54 -4.02 -9.24
C ASP A 135 11.31 -5.12 -9.98
N SER A 136 12.21 -5.81 -9.27
CA SER A 136 12.95 -6.95 -9.82
C SER A 136 12.01 -8.09 -10.20
N SER A 137 10.99 -8.36 -9.38
CA SER A 137 10.01 -9.40 -9.67
C SER A 137 9.16 -9.01 -10.89
N ARG A 138 8.67 -7.76 -10.95
CA ARG A 138 7.87 -7.22 -12.07
C ARG A 138 8.55 -7.39 -13.41
N THR A 139 9.84 -7.12 -13.51
CA THR A 139 10.60 -7.23 -14.77
C THR A 139 10.76 -8.67 -15.26
N SER A 140 10.67 -9.65 -14.35
CA SER A 140 10.77 -11.08 -14.68
C SER A 140 9.45 -11.72 -15.16
N ILE A 141 8.31 -11.05 -14.95
CA ILE A 141 6.98 -11.59 -15.30
C ILE A 141 6.74 -11.47 -16.81
N LYS A 142 6.24 -12.56 -17.41
CA LYS A 142 5.74 -12.60 -18.79
C LYS A 142 4.22 -12.61 -18.80
N LEU A 143 3.61 -11.42 -18.92
CA LEU A 143 2.16 -11.28 -19.03
C LEU A 143 1.70 -11.26 -20.49
N PRO A 144 0.55 -11.87 -20.81
CA PRO A 144 -0.18 -11.59 -22.05
C PRO A 144 -0.50 -10.09 -22.19
N ALA A 145 -0.49 -9.59 -23.43
CA ALA A 145 -0.62 -8.16 -23.71
C ALA A 145 -1.93 -7.53 -23.16
N ASP A 146 -3.01 -8.30 -23.13
CA ASP A 146 -4.32 -7.90 -22.61
C ASP A 146 -4.35 -7.79 -21.08
N LEU A 147 -3.55 -8.58 -20.36
CA LEU A 147 -3.42 -8.49 -18.90
C LEU A 147 -2.34 -7.50 -18.45
N GLN A 148 -1.30 -7.31 -19.28
CA GLN A 148 -0.15 -6.47 -18.96
C GLN A 148 -0.58 -5.06 -18.52
N LYS A 149 -1.48 -4.42 -19.27
CA LYS A 149 -1.96 -3.07 -18.95
C LYS A 149 -2.63 -3.01 -17.57
N THR A 150 -3.57 -3.90 -17.28
CA THR A 150 -4.28 -3.92 -15.99
C THR A 150 -3.34 -4.22 -14.84
N TYR A 151 -2.37 -5.12 -15.04
CA TYR A 151 -1.37 -5.40 -14.03
C TYR A 151 -0.44 -4.20 -13.79
N ASP A 152 -0.02 -3.48 -14.84
CA ASP A 152 0.81 -2.29 -14.71
C ASP A 152 0.11 -1.17 -13.95
N GLU A 153 -1.18 -0.96 -14.19
CA GLU A 153 -1.98 -0.01 -13.43
C GLU A 153 -2.10 -0.41 -11.95
N ALA A 154 -2.32 -1.71 -11.67
CA ALA A 154 -2.34 -2.23 -10.31
C ALA A 154 -0.96 -2.08 -9.63
N TYR A 155 0.12 -2.38 -10.33
CA TYR A 155 1.49 -2.26 -9.85
C TYR A 155 1.84 -0.80 -9.52
N ALA A 156 1.53 0.13 -10.43
CA ALA A 156 1.75 1.55 -10.20
C ALA A 156 1.01 2.03 -8.94
N LYS A 157 -0.24 1.60 -8.74
CA LYS A 157 -1.08 2.02 -7.62
C LYS A 157 -0.68 1.39 -6.28
N VAL A 158 -0.23 0.14 -6.28
CA VAL A 158 0.09 -0.61 -5.04
C VAL A 158 1.55 -0.44 -4.63
N VAL A 159 2.47 -0.33 -5.60
CA VAL A 159 3.91 -0.37 -5.35
C VAL A 159 4.56 0.98 -5.62
N THR A 160 4.49 1.44 -6.88
CA THR A 160 5.24 2.62 -7.33
C THR A 160 4.81 3.89 -6.59
N GLN A 161 3.53 4.24 -6.66
CA GLN A 161 3.00 5.47 -6.07
C GLN A 161 3.17 5.52 -4.55
N PRO A 162 2.85 4.46 -3.77
CA PRO A 162 3.04 4.50 -2.33
C PRO A 162 4.52 4.61 -1.94
N ALA A 163 5.42 3.91 -2.61
CA ALA A 163 6.86 4.02 -2.32
C ALA A 163 7.39 5.43 -2.64
N GLU A 164 7.01 6.01 -3.78
CA GLU A 164 7.40 7.37 -4.17
C GLU A 164 6.81 8.45 -3.26
N THR A 165 5.66 8.18 -2.66
CA THR A 165 5.05 9.08 -1.67
C THR A 165 5.72 8.96 -0.31
N VAL A 166 5.95 7.73 0.19
CA VAL A 166 6.45 7.50 1.56
C VAL A 166 7.93 7.83 1.71
N LEU A 167 8.78 7.41 0.75
CA LEU A 167 10.23 7.50 0.90
C LEU A 167 10.74 8.94 1.13
N PRO A 168 10.23 9.99 0.46
CA PRO A 168 10.64 11.36 0.72
C PRO A 168 10.12 11.93 2.05
N LEU A 169 9.07 11.34 2.63
CA LEU A 169 8.45 11.83 3.87
C LEU A 169 9.19 11.32 5.11
N LEU A 170 9.82 10.14 5.06
CA LEU A 170 10.51 9.57 6.23
C LEU A 170 11.65 10.46 6.75
N PRO A 171 12.54 11.04 5.91
CA PRO A 171 13.56 11.98 6.37
C PRO A 171 12.97 13.29 6.92
N GLN A 172 11.84 13.75 6.36
CA GLN A 172 11.15 14.95 6.85
C GLN A 172 10.54 14.70 8.24
N LEU A 173 9.94 13.52 8.46
CA LEU A 173 9.44 13.10 9.76
C LEU A 173 10.58 12.98 10.77
N GLN A 174 11.73 12.45 10.36
CA GLN A 174 12.92 12.38 11.21
C GLN A 174 13.41 13.79 11.60
N THR A 175 13.41 14.73 10.66
CA THR A 175 13.77 16.14 10.93
C THR A 175 12.82 16.77 11.93
N LEU A 176 11.51 16.55 11.77
CA LEU A 176 10.51 17.05 12.72
C LEU A 176 10.71 16.44 14.10
N ALA A 177 10.86 15.11 14.18
CA ALA A 177 11.08 14.42 15.45
C ALA A 177 12.34 14.93 16.16
N GLN A 178 13.43 15.14 15.42
CA GLN A 178 14.66 15.69 15.96
C GLN A 178 14.47 17.12 16.48
N ALA A 179 13.80 18.01 15.73
CA ALA A 179 13.56 19.38 16.17
C ALA A 179 12.73 19.44 17.47
N VAL A 180 11.77 18.52 17.63
CA VAL A 180 10.98 18.38 18.85
C VAL A 180 11.82 17.86 20.01
N VAL A 181 12.65 16.85 19.76
CA VAL A 181 13.61 16.31 20.75
C VAL A 181 14.58 17.40 21.21
N ASP A 182 15.16 18.16 20.28
CA ASP A 182 16.09 19.26 20.55
C ASP A 182 15.43 20.38 21.38
N THR A 183 14.14 20.62 21.16
CA THR A 183 13.34 21.56 21.96
C THR A 183 13.16 21.05 23.39
N GLY A 184 12.81 19.78 23.57
CA GLY A 184 12.74 19.16 24.90
C GLY A 184 14.08 19.17 25.63
N ASP A 185 15.16 18.88 24.90
CA ASP A 185 16.55 18.97 25.36
C ASP A 185 16.91 20.35 25.89
N PHE A 186 16.63 21.38 25.08
CA PHE A 186 16.89 22.76 25.43
C PHE A 186 16.12 23.18 26.69
N LEU A 187 14.83 22.83 26.78
CA LEU A 187 13.99 23.15 27.92
C LEU A 187 14.46 22.43 29.19
N GLN A 188 14.86 21.15 29.07
CA GLN A 188 15.41 20.37 30.18
C GLN A 188 16.70 21.01 30.72
N ALA A 189 17.58 21.47 29.82
CA ALA A 189 18.85 22.12 30.20
C ALA A 189 18.65 23.43 30.98
N GLN A 190 17.49 24.09 30.85
CA GLN A 190 17.21 25.31 31.61
C GLN A 190 16.91 25.05 33.10
N ASN A 191 16.60 23.81 33.49
CA ASN A 191 16.29 23.42 34.87
C ASN A 191 15.24 24.36 35.52
N ASN A 192 15.55 24.97 36.66
CA ASN A 192 14.65 25.88 37.38
C ASN A 192 14.51 27.27 36.73
N ASN A 193 15.19 27.54 35.61
CA ASN A 193 15.16 28.83 34.92
C ASN A 193 14.10 28.90 33.80
N VAL A 194 13.25 27.87 33.69
CA VAL A 194 12.09 27.85 32.80
C VAL A 194 10.79 27.71 33.60
N SER A 195 9.81 28.56 33.31
CA SER A 195 8.44 28.43 33.82
C SER A 195 7.45 28.28 32.67
N PHE A 196 6.46 27.41 32.88
CA PHE A 196 5.41 27.13 31.91
C PHE A 196 4.11 27.80 32.38
N ALA A 197 3.54 28.66 31.55
CA ALA A 197 2.27 29.32 31.81
C ALA A 197 1.32 29.04 30.64
N GLY A 198 0.57 27.93 30.75
CA GLY A 198 -0.30 27.43 29.70
C GLY A 198 0.48 27.16 28.41
N ASN A 199 0.17 27.91 27.35
CA ASN A 199 0.83 27.77 26.05
C ASN A 199 2.10 28.63 25.89
N SER A 200 2.58 29.24 26.98
CA SER A 200 3.76 30.11 26.97
C SER A 200 4.91 29.52 27.79
N VAL A 201 6.14 29.74 27.30
CA VAL A 201 7.39 29.44 27.99
C VAL A 201 8.02 30.76 28.40
N GLN A 202 8.36 30.88 29.67
CA GLN A 202 9.13 32.00 30.21
C GLN A 202 10.57 31.54 30.44
N LEU A 203 11.51 32.28 29.86
CA LEU A 203 12.94 32.02 29.92
C LEU A 203 13.63 33.22 30.57
N SER A 204 14.75 32.96 31.23
CA SER A 204 15.42 33.93 32.10
C SER A 204 16.31 34.92 31.34
N SER A 205 16.66 34.65 30.07
CA SER A 205 17.50 35.53 29.25
C SER A 205 17.00 35.69 27.81
N GLN A 206 17.39 36.80 27.17
CA GLN A 206 17.04 37.07 25.77
C GLN A 206 17.66 36.05 24.80
N ASP A 207 18.84 35.52 25.11
CA ASP A 207 19.50 34.54 24.25
C ASP A 207 18.81 33.16 24.32
N GLN A 208 18.30 32.77 25.50
CA GLN A 208 17.45 31.60 25.64
C GLN A 208 16.17 31.74 24.79
N VAL A 209 15.53 32.92 24.82
CA VAL A 209 14.35 33.21 23.99
C VAL A 209 14.66 33.09 22.50
N LYS A 210 15.78 33.64 22.04
CA LYS A 210 16.22 33.51 20.64
C LYS A 210 16.41 32.05 20.24
N GLN A 211 17.07 31.26 21.09
CA GLN A 211 17.33 29.85 20.82
C GLN A 211 16.03 29.03 20.78
N TYR A 212 15.13 29.24 21.74
CA TYR A 212 13.81 28.60 21.75
C TYR A 212 13.01 28.95 20.49
N ASN A 213 12.96 30.23 20.11
CA ASN A 213 12.25 30.66 18.91
C ASN A 213 12.84 30.05 17.63
N ALA A 214 14.16 29.85 17.56
CA ALA A 214 14.80 29.17 16.44
C ALA A 214 14.38 27.69 16.36
N LEU A 215 14.33 26.99 17.49
CA LEU A 215 13.85 25.60 17.58
C LEU A 215 12.38 25.48 17.18
N MET A 216 11.51 26.37 17.68
CA MET A 216 10.10 26.42 17.30
C MET A 216 9.89 26.70 15.80
N SER A 217 10.76 27.52 15.20
CA SER A 217 10.74 27.76 13.75
C SER A 217 11.07 26.50 12.95
N GLN A 218 12.04 25.69 13.41
CA GLN A 218 12.37 24.40 12.79
C GLN A 218 11.21 23.39 12.89
N ILE A 219 10.54 23.33 14.05
CA ILE A 219 9.33 22.50 14.19
C ILE A 219 8.26 22.96 13.20
N THR A 220 8.00 24.27 13.13
CA THR A 220 6.96 24.83 12.26
C THR A 220 7.23 24.55 10.78
N SER A 221 8.48 24.63 10.34
CA SER A 221 8.85 24.34 8.96
C SER A 221 8.74 22.85 8.61
N ALA A 222 8.98 21.95 9.57
CA ALA A 222 8.91 20.51 9.37
C ALA A 222 7.51 19.90 9.64
N ALA A 223 6.65 20.59 10.39
CA ALA A 223 5.30 20.14 10.77
C ALA A 223 4.39 19.67 9.61
N PRO A 224 4.45 20.24 8.38
CA PRO A 224 3.58 19.80 7.28
C PRO A 224 3.66 18.30 6.94
N VAL A 225 4.77 17.62 7.28
CA VAL A 225 4.94 16.19 7.05
C VAL A 225 3.85 15.34 7.72
N LEU A 226 3.34 15.77 8.88
CA LEU A 226 2.29 15.04 9.60
C LEU A 226 0.98 14.98 8.80
N ASN A 227 0.61 16.09 8.16
CA ASN A 227 -0.58 16.16 7.31
C ASN A 227 -0.41 15.31 6.04
N GLN A 228 0.81 15.20 5.52
CA GLN A 228 1.13 14.41 4.33
C GLN A 228 1.11 12.91 4.63
N LEU A 229 1.46 12.50 5.85
CA LEU A 229 1.42 11.11 6.30
C LEU A 229 0.03 10.65 6.75
N GLN A 230 -0.82 11.56 7.21
CA GLN A 230 -2.15 11.24 7.72
C GLN A 230 -3.01 10.37 6.78
N PRO A 231 -3.16 10.64 5.46
CA PRO A 231 -3.94 9.77 4.57
C PRO A 231 -3.34 8.37 4.43
N LEU A 232 -2.01 8.24 4.54
CA LEU A 232 -1.34 6.95 4.46
C LEU A 232 -1.63 6.13 5.71
N LEU A 233 -1.52 6.73 6.90
CA LEU A 233 -1.79 6.07 8.18
C LEU A 233 -3.28 5.74 8.39
N SER A 234 -4.19 6.60 7.90
CA SER A 234 -5.64 6.39 8.01
C SER A 234 -6.13 5.24 7.14
N ASN A 235 -5.47 4.98 6.01
CA ASN A 235 -5.74 3.86 5.13
C ASN A 235 -5.24 2.50 5.68
N HIS A 236 -4.68 2.48 6.90
CA HIS A 236 -4.18 1.30 7.60
C HIS A 236 -4.97 0.98 8.89
N GLN A 237 -6.10 1.67 9.15
CA GLN A 237 -7.10 1.30 10.17
C GLN A 237 -8.17 0.36 9.59
#